data_AF-A0A1S8XA99-F1
#
_entry.id   AF-A0A1S8XA99-F1
#
_cell.length_a   1.000
_cell.length_b   1.000
_cell.length_c   1.000
_cell.angle_alpha   90.00
_cell.angle_beta   90.00
_cell.angle_gamma   90.00
#
_symmetry.space_group_name_H-M   'P 1'
#
loop_
_entity.id
_entity.type
_entity.pdbx_description
1 polymer ?
#
loop_
_entity_poly.entity_id
_entity_poly.type
_entity_poly.pdbx_seq_one_letter_code
_entity_poly.pdbx_strand_id
1 'polypeptide(L)'
;DIERHYHTSPDLYKKELNDFLAARKVKIRVNTCEALIATFRRRLILQLIMPVFRRCDAFTGGIIEAPDIGLEEASTLYNVAALHSILGVKERRPDADSMKVACTHFQCAAWALDAINERHSMVGVSPDLTTQLIRALSMIMTAQAQECIVEKSVLDDRPANITAKLTQYLAQTYENASAELSLPSVIANLPAKYQKDWRRRCQVKGVYYGSLAAYYSGQNEENNKMYGRAIAWFQVAVQRIGEAEKLVKDVKDLAEQPFPVSPGGPLRNNIQHVSSVFQTKLTALIKDNDFIYHETVPSADSLEQVKPACLVKGVPFDHNDPEVRGPDIFQSLVPMKTLEATSIY
;
A
#
# COMPACT_ATOMS: atom_id res chain seq x y z
N ASP A 1 -8.86 4.41 39.48
CA ASP A 1 -7.41 4.65 39.42
C ASP A 1 -7.00 6.10 39.66
N ILE A 2 -7.68 7.11 39.09
CA ILE A 2 -7.39 8.53 39.39
C ILE A 2 -7.44 8.80 40.92
N GLU A 3 -8.54 8.46 41.59
CA GLU A 3 -8.66 8.65 43.04
C GLU A 3 -7.62 7.86 43.85
N ARG A 4 -7.25 6.67 43.35
CA ARG A 4 -6.30 5.77 44.02
C ARG A 4 -4.85 6.25 43.93
N HIS A 5 -4.44 6.82 42.80
CA HIS A 5 -3.05 7.18 42.51
C HIS A 5 -2.76 8.68 42.62
N TYR A 6 -3.77 9.53 42.37
CA TYR A 6 -3.61 10.99 42.38
C TYR A 6 -4.22 11.62 43.63
N HIS A 7 -4.96 10.85 44.44
CA HIS A 7 -5.67 11.34 45.63
C HIS A 7 -6.59 12.55 45.36
N THR A 8 -7.02 12.71 44.11
CA THR A 8 -7.91 13.77 43.63
C THR A 8 -9.24 13.20 43.17
N SER A 9 -10.32 13.98 43.29
CA SER A 9 -11.64 13.57 42.79
C SER A 9 -11.58 13.28 41.27
N PRO A 10 -12.08 12.11 40.81
CA PRO A 10 -12.20 11.80 39.39
C PRO A 10 -13.06 12.79 38.60
N ASP A 11 -13.99 13.48 39.26
CA ASP A 11 -14.89 14.45 38.62
C ASP A 11 -14.15 15.66 38.03
N LEU A 12 -12.94 15.96 38.53
CA LEU A 12 -12.10 17.06 38.03
C LEU A 12 -11.67 16.86 36.57
N TYR A 13 -11.65 15.61 36.10
CA TYR A 13 -11.22 15.25 34.73
C TYR A 13 -12.38 14.78 33.84
N LYS A 14 -13.62 14.96 34.30
CA LYS A 14 -14.82 14.48 33.61
C LYS A 14 -15.03 15.20 32.27
N LYS A 15 -14.65 16.47 32.19
CA LYS A 15 -14.72 17.25 30.95
C LYS A 15 -13.73 16.69 29.93
N GLU A 16 -12.48 16.54 30.30
CA GLU A 16 -11.40 15.98 29.50
C GLU A 16 -11.74 14.57 28.99
N LEU A 17 -12.32 13.74 29.86
CA LEU A 17 -12.79 12.40 29.48
C LEU A 17 -13.96 12.47 28.48
N ASN A 18 -14.92 13.37 28.67
CA ASN A 18 -16.02 13.54 27.73
C ASN A 18 -15.55 14.07 26.38
N ASP A 19 -14.60 15.01 26.36
CA ASP A 19 -13.98 15.54 25.16
C ASP A 19 -13.22 14.44 24.40
N PHE A 20 -12.48 13.59 25.11
CA PHE A 20 -11.84 12.41 24.55
C PHE A 20 -12.86 11.40 23.98
N LEU A 21 -13.91 11.06 24.73
CA LEU A 21 -14.96 10.15 24.26
C LEU A 21 -15.75 10.74 23.08
N ALA A 22 -15.91 12.06 23.01
CA ALA A 22 -16.50 12.75 21.88
C ALA A 22 -15.60 12.65 20.64
N ALA A 23 -14.30 12.90 20.78
CA ALA A 23 -13.31 12.71 19.71
C ALA A 23 -13.32 11.27 19.18
N ARG A 24 -13.38 10.27 20.08
CA ARG A 24 -13.49 8.85 19.71
C ARG A 24 -14.79 8.50 18.96
N LYS A 25 -15.88 9.22 19.24
CA LYS A 25 -17.19 9.05 18.58
C LYS A 25 -17.29 9.79 17.25
N VAL A 26 -16.36 10.69 16.91
CA VAL A 26 -16.34 11.35 15.61
C VAL A 26 -16.22 10.27 14.55
N LYS A 27 -17.36 9.97 13.89
CA LYS A 27 -17.39 9.07 12.76
C LYS A 27 -16.38 9.58 11.75
N ILE A 28 -15.49 8.69 11.32
CA ILE A 28 -14.56 8.89 10.22
C ILE A 28 -15.38 9.33 9.01
N ARG A 29 -15.51 10.65 8.81
CA ARG A 29 -15.96 11.19 7.54
C ARG A 29 -14.75 11.12 6.63
N VAL A 30 -14.99 10.65 5.41
CA VAL A 30 -14.00 10.28 4.38
C VAL A 30 -13.01 11.42 4.01
N ASN A 31 -13.13 12.61 4.60
CA ASN A 31 -12.43 13.82 4.18
C ASN A 31 -11.43 14.40 5.19
N THR A 32 -11.25 13.84 6.40
CA THR A 32 -10.33 14.45 7.40
C THR A 32 -9.51 13.38 8.14
N CYS A 33 -8.23 13.25 7.79
CA CYS A 33 -7.23 12.48 8.56
C CYS A 33 -6.96 13.09 9.94
N GLU A 34 -7.14 14.41 10.09
CA GLU A 34 -6.84 15.18 11.31
C GLU A 34 -7.60 14.67 12.54
N ALA A 35 -8.86 14.28 12.39
CA ALA A 35 -9.69 13.78 13.50
C ALA A 35 -9.22 12.43 14.06
N LEU A 36 -8.54 11.59 13.26
CA LEU A 36 -8.00 10.29 13.68
C LEU A 36 -6.66 10.45 14.42
N ILE A 37 -5.92 11.51 14.10
CA ILE A 37 -4.58 11.76 14.65
C ILE A 37 -4.68 12.43 16.04
N ALA A 38 -5.72 13.22 16.32
CA ALA A 38 -5.97 13.80 17.64
C ALA A 38 -6.13 12.76 18.79
N THR A 39 -6.40 11.50 18.46
CA THR A 39 -6.44 10.38 19.43
C THR A 39 -5.05 9.87 19.86
N PHE A 40 -3.97 10.28 19.17
CA PHE A 40 -2.59 9.86 19.44
C PHE A 40 -1.90 10.71 20.52
N ARG A 41 -2.31 10.54 21.77
CA ARG A 41 -1.44 10.28 22.94
C ARG A 41 -2.19 10.52 24.26
N ARG A 42 -2.28 9.46 25.05
CA ARG A 42 -1.57 9.28 26.34
C ARG A 42 -1.81 7.84 26.81
N ARG A 43 -0.94 6.94 26.35
CA ARG A 43 -1.01 5.47 26.49
C ARG A 43 -1.29 5.00 27.93
N LEU A 44 -0.61 5.58 28.91
CA LEU A 44 -0.84 5.23 30.32
C LEU A 44 -2.13 5.84 30.90
N ILE A 45 -2.44 7.09 30.58
CA ILE A 45 -3.58 7.82 31.18
C ILE A 45 -4.90 7.26 30.65
N LEU A 46 -4.97 6.94 29.36
CA LEU A 46 -6.14 6.32 28.77
C LEU A 46 -6.34 4.88 29.23
N GLN A 47 -5.27 4.11 29.46
CA GLN A 47 -5.36 2.76 30.04
C GLN A 47 -5.79 2.78 31.52
N LEU A 48 -5.51 3.86 32.25
CA LEU A 48 -6.00 4.09 33.62
C LEU A 48 -7.47 4.56 33.69
N ILE A 49 -8.02 5.09 32.60
CA ILE A 49 -9.37 5.67 32.56
C ILE A 49 -10.36 4.76 31.82
N MET A 50 -9.92 4.07 30.76
CA MET A 50 -10.70 3.05 30.05
C MET A 50 -10.04 1.68 30.26
N PRO A 51 -10.60 0.83 31.15
CA PRO A 51 -9.97 -0.45 31.48
C PRO A 51 -10.09 -1.49 30.35
N VAL A 52 -11.00 -1.29 29.39
CA VAL A 52 -11.23 -2.20 28.27
C VAL A 52 -11.46 -1.39 26.99
N PHE A 53 -10.74 -1.75 25.93
CA PHE A 53 -10.91 -1.21 24.59
C PHE A 53 -11.68 -2.21 23.72
N ARG A 54 -12.67 -1.70 22.99
CA ARG A 54 -13.56 -2.49 22.14
C ARG A 54 -13.40 -2.08 20.68
N ARG A 55 -13.17 -3.07 19.80
CA ARG A 55 -13.05 -2.92 18.35
C ARG A 55 -13.94 -3.95 17.65
N CYS A 56 -14.42 -3.65 16.44
CA CYS A 56 -14.95 -4.66 15.54
C CYS A 56 -13.89 -5.05 14.51
N ASP A 57 -13.71 -6.35 14.29
CA ASP A 57 -12.91 -6.91 13.21
C ASP A 57 -13.46 -6.46 11.85
N ALA A 58 -12.58 -5.98 10.97
CA ALA A 58 -12.94 -5.34 9.70
C ALA A 58 -13.61 -6.29 8.69
N PHE A 59 -13.50 -7.59 8.89
CA PHE A 59 -13.94 -8.61 7.93
C PHE A 59 -15.17 -9.39 8.38
N THR A 60 -15.18 -9.82 9.63
CA THR A 60 -16.20 -10.66 10.25
C THR A 60 -17.24 -9.83 11.01
N GLY A 61 -16.89 -8.59 11.40
CA GLY A 61 -17.70 -7.78 12.31
C GLY A 61 -17.68 -8.29 13.76
N GLY A 62 -16.84 -9.29 14.06
CA GLY A 62 -16.66 -9.82 15.40
C GLY A 62 -16.15 -8.75 16.36
N ILE A 63 -16.69 -8.72 17.58
CA ILE A 63 -16.29 -7.76 18.61
C ILE A 63 -15.10 -8.34 19.37
N ILE A 64 -14.07 -7.52 19.54
CA ILE A 64 -12.86 -7.84 20.29
C ILE A 64 -12.72 -6.82 21.40
N GLU A 65 -12.51 -7.32 22.61
CA GLU A 65 -12.34 -6.54 23.81
C GLU A 65 -11.01 -6.92 24.48
N ALA A 66 -10.16 -5.93 24.72
CA ALA A 66 -8.88 -6.14 25.40
C ALA A 66 -8.55 -4.95 26.33
N PRO A 67 -7.98 -5.20 27.51
CA PRO A 67 -7.46 -4.16 28.41
C PRO A 67 -6.10 -3.62 27.95
N ASP A 68 -5.87 -3.53 26.64
CA ASP A 68 -4.64 -3.06 26.03
C ASP A 68 -4.92 -1.91 25.07
N ILE A 69 -4.37 -0.74 25.38
CA ILE A 69 -4.40 0.44 24.52
C ILE A 69 -3.67 0.22 23.19
N GLY A 70 -2.75 -0.75 23.11
CA GLY A 70 -2.17 -1.20 21.85
C GLY A 70 -3.23 -1.63 20.83
N LEU A 71 -4.37 -2.16 21.30
CA LEU A 71 -5.52 -2.49 20.44
C LEU A 71 -6.14 -1.23 19.80
N GLU A 72 -6.32 -0.16 20.56
CA GLU A 72 -6.87 1.10 20.05
C GLU A 72 -5.90 1.79 19.08
N GLU A 73 -4.60 1.81 19.41
CA GLU A 73 -3.55 2.38 18.56
C GLU A 73 -3.44 1.63 17.22
N ALA A 74 -3.39 0.29 17.26
CA ALA A 74 -3.37 -0.54 16.05
C ALA A 74 -4.65 -0.38 15.21
N SER A 75 -5.81 -0.22 15.86
CA SER A 75 -7.09 0.03 15.18
C SER A 75 -7.14 1.37 14.49
N THR A 76 -6.61 2.40 15.13
CA THR A 76 -6.54 3.74 14.55
C THR A 76 -5.62 3.74 13.34
N LEU A 77 -4.43 3.14 13.44
CA LEU A 77 -3.50 2.99 12.31
C LEU A 77 -4.11 2.21 11.15
N TYR A 78 -4.84 1.13 11.45
CA TYR A 78 -5.52 0.34 10.42
C TYR A 78 -6.55 1.19 9.67
N ASN A 79 -7.34 1.99 10.40
CA ASN A 79 -8.33 2.90 9.80
C ASN A 79 -7.66 4.03 8.99
N VAL A 80 -6.53 4.57 9.44
CA VAL A 80 -5.73 5.54 8.68
C VAL A 80 -5.24 4.92 7.37
N ALA A 81 -4.71 3.69 7.42
CA ALA A 81 -4.29 2.96 6.23
C ALA A 81 -5.47 2.71 5.27
N ALA A 82 -6.60 2.27 5.79
CA ALA A 82 -7.81 2.04 5.01
C ALA A 82 -8.30 3.33 4.34
N LEU A 83 -8.35 4.44 5.07
CA LEU A 83 -8.75 5.75 4.53
C LEU A 83 -7.81 6.20 3.41
N HIS A 84 -6.49 6.17 3.65
CA HIS A 84 -5.52 6.56 2.63
C HIS A 84 -5.55 5.65 1.40
N SER A 85 -5.76 4.35 1.55
CA SER A 85 -5.92 3.45 0.40
C SER A 85 -7.16 3.81 -0.44
N ILE A 86 -8.28 4.15 0.20
CA ILE A 86 -9.50 4.61 -0.48
C ILE A 86 -9.26 5.95 -1.20
N LEU A 87 -8.59 6.91 -0.56
CA LEU A 87 -8.27 8.20 -1.15
C LEU A 87 -7.33 8.05 -2.36
N GLY A 88 -6.28 7.23 -2.24
CA GLY A 88 -5.37 6.94 -3.35
C GLY A 88 -6.05 6.27 -4.55
N VAL A 89 -7.05 5.42 -4.32
CA VAL A 89 -7.86 4.80 -5.40
C VAL A 89 -8.85 5.80 -6.02
N LYS A 90 -9.37 6.76 -5.25
CA LYS A 90 -10.26 7.81 -5.77
C LYS A 90 -9.55 8.78 -6.72
N GLU A 91 -8.25 8.97 -6.53
CA GLU A 91 -7.43 9.75 -7.44
C GLU A 91 -7.36 9.08 -8.82
N ARG A 92 -7.79 9.83 -9.85
CA ARG A 92 -7.87 9.31 -11.22
C ARG A 92 -6.51 9.21 -11.90
N ARG A 93 -5.50 9.97 -11.46
CA ARG A 93 -4.14 10.00 -12.03
C ARG A 93 -4.06 10.32 -13.54
N PRO A 94 -4.81 11.32 -14.09
CA PRO A 94 -4.68 11.71 -15.50
C PRO A 94 -3.41 12.53 -15.78
N ASP A 95 -2.81 13.12 -14.76
CA ASP A 95 -1.65 14.00 -14.85
C ASP A 95 -0.65 13.72 -13.70
N ALA A 96 0.54 14.32 -13.83
CA ALA A 96 1.64 14.11 -12.91
C ALA A 96 1.35 14.57 -11.46
N ASP A 97 0.45 15.54 -11.25
CA ASP A 97 0.14 16.03 -9.91
C ASP A 97 -0.85 15.09 -9.21
N SER A 98 -1.91 14.63 -9.88
CA SER A 98 -2.80 13.60 -9.33
C SER A 98 -2.05 12.27 -9.07
N MET A 99 -1.08 11.91 -9.92
CA MET A 99 -0.20 10.74 -9.66
C MET A 99 0.61 10.90 -8.37
N LYS A 100 1.15 12.10 -8.08
CA LYS A 100 1.89 12.36 -6.83
C LYS A 100 0.96 12.25 -5.62
N VAL A 101 -0.23 12.85 -5.69
CA VAL A 101 -1.21 12.80 -4.59
C VAL A 101 -1.61 11.35 -4.27
N ALA A 102 -1.94 10.56 -5.29
CA ALA A 102 -2.23 9.13 -5.13
C ALA A 102 -1.05 8.37 -4.52
N CYS A 103 0.16 8.63 -5.03
CA CYS A 103 1.39 8.03 -4.50
C CYS A 103 1.57 8.33 -3.00
N THR A 104 1.41 9.59 -2.58
CA THR A 104 1.54 9.99 -1.18
C THR A 104 0.51 9.28 -0.31
N HIS A 105 -0.75 9.18 -0.76
CA HIS A 105 -1.76 8.42 -0.01
C HIS A 105 -1.37 6.94 0.16
N PHE A 106 -0.93 6.26 -0.90
CA PHE A 106 -0.47 4.88 -0.78
C PHE A 106 0.77 4.73 0.11
N GLN A 107 1.70 5.70 0.11
CA GLN A 107 2.86 5.72 1.01
C GLN A 107 2.45 5.91 2.48
N CYS A 108 1.48 6.79 2.77
CA CYS A 108 0.94 6.94 4.13
C CYS A 108 0.24 5.66 4.59
N ALA A 109 -0.50 4.99 3.70
CA ALA A 109 -1.15 3.72 4.01
C ALA A 109 -0.14 2.60 4.30
N ALA A 110 0.89 2.46 3.47
CA ALA A 110 1.98 1.49 3.69
C ALA A 110 2.66 1.72 5.04
N TRP A 111 3.02 2.99 5.33
CA TRP A 111 3.63 3.34 6.61
C TRP A 111 2.76 2.98 7.81
N ALA A 112 1.46 3.28 7.77
CA ALA A 112 0.56 3.00 8.86
C ALA A 112 0.44 1.49 9.14
N LEU A 113 0.45 0.65 8.09
CA LEU A 113 0.45 -0.80 8.21
C LEU A 113 1.78 -1.33 8.76
N ASP A 114 2.91 -0.81 8.28
CA ASP A 114 4.23 -1.18 8.81
C ASP A 114 4.37 -0.82 10.29
N ALA A 115 3.86 0.36 10.69
CA ALA A 115 3.86 0.80 12.07
C ALA A 115 3.06 -0.15 13.00
N ILE A 116 1.99 -0.77 12.51
CA ILE A 116 1.25 -1.81 13.26
C ILE A 116 2.16 -3.02 13.51
N ASN A 117 2.82 -3.52 12.46
CA ASN A 117 3.72 -4.67 12.58
C ASN A 117 4.92 -4.40 13.50
N GLU A 118 5.48 -3.19 13.46
CA GLU A 118 6.63 -2.82 14.28
C GLU A 118 6.27 -2.62 15.76
N ARG A 119 5.14 -1.98 16.05
CA ARG A 119 4.80 -1.48 17.40
C ARG A 119 3.75 -2.31 18.13
N HIS A 120 2.94 -3.07 17.37
CA HIS A 120 1.72 -3.71 17.86
C HIS A 120 1.58 -5.17 17.39
N SER A 121 2.67 -5.83 16.99
CA SER A 121 2.64 -7.24 16.55
C SER A 121 2.08 -8.23 17.58
N MET A 122 2.15 -7.89 18.87
CA MET A 122 1.61 -8.70 19.97
C MET A 122 0.10 -8.51 20.20
N VAL A 123 -0.53 -7.54 19.53
CA VAL A 123 -1.97 -7.23 19.63
C VAL A 123 -2.82 -8.20 18.79
N GLY A 124 -2.20 -9.14 18.07
CA GLY A 124 -2.76 -10.08 17.08
C GLY A 124 -3.84 -11.08 17.54
N VAL A 125 -4.66 -10.72 18.53
CA VAL A 125 -5.89 -11.41 18.93
C VAL A 125 -6.97 -11.30 17.84
N SER A 126 -6.89 -10.27 16.97
CA SER A 126 -7.84 -10.06 15.87
C SER A 126 -7.39 -10.72 14.56
N PRO A 127 -8.27 -11.48 13.87
CA PRO A 127 -8.00 -12.06 12.55
C PRO A 127 -7.49 -11.02 11.53
N ASP A 128 -8.09 -9.83 11.50
CA ASP A 128 -7.71 -8.74 10.58
C ASP A 128 -6.38 -8.02 10.90
N LEU A 129 -5.79 -8.26 12.07
CA LEU A 129 -4.54 -7.64 12.54
C LEU A 129 -3.37 -8.62 12.66
N THR A 130 -3.47 -9.79 12.05
CA THR A 130 -2.35 -10.74 12.04
C THR A 130 -1.14 -10.17 11.29
N THR A 131 0.07 -10.41 11.80
CA THR A 131 1.32 -9.86 11.24
C THR A 131 1.49 -10.17 9.76
N GLN A 132 1.17 -11.41 9.34
CA GLN A 132 1.27 -11.79 7.92
C GLN A 132 0.26 -11.04 7.04
N LEU A 133 -0.97 -10.88 7.50
CA LEU A 133 -1.99 -10.15 6.74
C LEU A 133 -1.63 -8.66 6.62
N ILE A 134 -1.22 -8.02 7.72
CA ILE A 134 -0.80 -6.62 7.70
C ILE A 134 0.41 -6.42 6.78
N ARG A 135 1.37 -7.35 6.80
CA ARG A 135 2.51 -7.33 5.86
C ARG A 135 2.05 -7.43 4.40
N ALA A 136 1.15 -8.35 4.09
CA ALA A 136 0.60 -8.49 2.74
C ALA A 136 -0.10 -7.19 2.29
N LEU A 137 -0.91 -6.58 3.15
CA LEU A 137 -1.58 -5.30 2.88
C LEU A 137 -0.57 -4.17 2.65
N SER A 138 0.49 -4.08 3.47
CA SER A 138 1.54 -3.07 3.33
C SER A 138 2.27 -3.19 1.99
N MET A 139 2.57 -4.42 1.56
CA MET A 139 3.18 -4.68 0.26
C MET A 139 2.29 -4.25 -0.90
N ILE A 140 0.96 -4.46 -0.80
CA ILE A 140 0.02 -3.99 -1.83
C ILE A 140 0.03 -2.46 -1.90
N MET A 141 0.02 -1.76 -0.75
CA MET A 141 0.09 -0.29 -0.72
C MET A 141 1.40 0.22 -1.30
N THR A 142 2.52 -0.42 -0.96
CA THR A 142 3.85 -0.10 -1.52
C THR A 142 3.88 -0.29 -3.03
N ALA A 143 3.32 -1.39 -3.55
CA ALA A 143 3.22 -1.63 -4.98
C ALA A 143 2.35 -0.56 -5.67
N GLN A 144 1.20 -0.20 -5.11
CA GLN A 144 0.33 0.84 -5.66
C GLN A 144 0.99 2.24 -5.65
N ALA A 145 1.79 2.55 -4.63
CA ALA A 145 2.59 3.77 -4.63
C ALA A 145 3.63 3.75 -5.77
N GLN A 146 4.34 2.63 -5.94
CA GLN A 146 5.35 2.49 -6.99
C GLN A 146 4.70 2.49 -8.39
N GLU A 147 3.48 1.99 -8.54
CA GLU A 147 2.68 2.08 -9.77
C GLU A 147 2.48 3.53 -10.20
N CYS A 148 2.16 4.44 -9.25
CA CYS A 148 2.05 5.88 -9.54
C CYS A 148 3.39 6.47 -10.02
N ILE A 149 4.52 6.02 -9.45
CA ILE A 149 5.86 6.45 -9.87
C ILE A 149 6.18 5.95 -11.29
N VAL A 150 5.80 4.71 -11.62
CA VAL A 150 5.99 4.14 -12.96
C VAL A 150 5.12 4.87 -13.98
N GLU A 151 3.83 5.06 -13.70
CA GLU A 151 2.91 5.84 -14.55
C GLU A 151 3.48 7.24 -14.84
N LYS A 152 3.99 7.91 -13.80
CA LYS A 152 4.65 9.21 -13.95
C LYS A 152 5.94 9.13 -14.77
N SER A 153 6.76 8.09 -14.57
CA SER A 153 8.00 7.88 -15.33
C SER A 153 7.72 7.73 -16.83
N VAL A 154 6.63 7.04 -17.17
CA VAL A 154 6.14 6.89 -18.55
C VAL A 154 5.61 8.21 -19.09
N LEU A 155 4.80 8.94 -18.30
CA LEU A 155 4.26 10.24 -18.71
C LEU A 155 5.35 11.30 -18.95
N ASP A 156 6.37 11.31 -18.10
CA ASP A 156 7.53 12.20 -18.18
C ASP A 156 8.52 11.81 -19.31
N ASP A 157 8.29 10.72 -20.05
CA ASP A 157 9.20 10.13 -21.03
C ASP A 157 10.64 9.94 -20.49
N ARG A 158 10.74 9.36 -19.29
CA ARG A 158 12.04 9.11 -18.65
C ARG A 158 12.85 8.07 -19.44
N PRO A 159 14.20 8.16 -19.39
CA PRO A 159 15.07 7.19 -20.03
C PRO A 159 14.65 5.74 -19.78
N ALA A 160 14.62 4.93 -20.85
CA ALA A 160 14.08 3.58 -20.82
C ALA A 160 14.73 2.68 -19.75
N ASN A 161 16.04 2.84 -19.49
CA ASN A 161 16.73 2.13 -18.40
C ASN A 161 16.21 2.48 -17.00
N ILE A 162 15.79 3.72 -16.75
CA ILE A 162 15.21 4.16 -15.47
C ILE A 162 13.83 3.53 -15.34
N THR A 163 12.97 3.70 -16.35
CA THR A 163 11.61 3.16 -16.35
C THR A 163 11.60 1.64 -16.21
N ALA A 164 12.53 0.92 -16.86
CA ALA A 164 12.70 -0.52 -16.71
C ALA A 164 13.00 -0.93 -15.26
N LYS A 165 13.94 -0.27 -14.59
CA LYS A 165 14.32 -0.59 -13.19
C LYS A 165 13.19 -0.32 -12.19
N LEU A 166 12.47 0.79 -12.38
CA LEU A 166 11.30 1.14 -11.55
C LEU A 166 10.16 0.14 -11.72
N THR A 167 9.91 -0.26 -12.96
CA THR A 167 8.86 -1.22 -13.31
C THR A 167 9.23 -2.65 -12.85
N GLN A 168 10.51 -3.00 -12.89
CA GLN A 168 11.00 -4.29 -12.41
C GLN A 168 10.76 -4.46 -10.89
N TYR A 169 11.02 -3.41 -10.10
CA TYR A 169 10.71 -3.43 -8.67
C TYR A 169 9.20 -3.57 -8.41
N LEU A 170 8.37 -2.86 -9.17
CA LEU A 170 6.91 -2.96 -9.10
C LEU A 170 6.41 -4.38 -9.38
N ALA A 171 6.90 -5.00 -10.46
CA ALA A 171 6.55 -6.36 -10.84
C ALA A 171 6.86 -7.36 -9.71
N GLN A 172 8.09 -7.31 -9.19
CA GLN A 172 8.52 -8.17 -8.08
C GLN A 172 7.71 -7.94 -6.80
N THR A 173 7.36 -6.68 -6.49
CA THR A 173 6.57 -6.37 -5.30
C THR A 173 5.17 -6.96 -5.40
N TYR A 174 4.54 -6.91 -6.58
CA TYR A 174 3.24 -7.57 -6.82
C TYR A 174 3.33 -9.10 -6.82
N GLU A 175 4.39 -9.69 -7.37
CA GLU A 175 4.64 -11.13 -7.30
C GLU A 175 4.77 -11.59 -5.84
N ASN A 176 5.56 -10.87 -5.05
CA ASN A 176 5.74 -11.15 -3.63
C ASN A 176 4.43 -10.97 -2.85
N ALA A 177 3.64 -9.92 -3.14
CA ALA A 177 2.34 -9.71 -2.51
C ALA A 177 1.36 -10.85 -2.85
N SER A 178 1.36 -11.34 -4.10
CA SER A 178 0.58 -12.50 -4.49
C SER A 178 1.01 -13.78 -3.74
N ALA A 179 2.30 -13.96 -3.52
CA ALA A 179 2.82 -15.10 -2.74
C ALA A 179 2.38 -15.03 -1.27
N GLU A 180 2.49 -13.87 -0.62
CA GLU A 180 2.02 -13.64 0.75
C GLU A 180 0.51 -13.88 0.88
N LEU A 181 -0.30 -13.38 -0.07
CA LEU A 181 -1.75 -13.63 -0.12
C LEU A 181 -2.12 -15.10 -0.37
N SER A 182 -1.16 -15.93 -0.78
CA SER A 182 -1.35 -17.37 -0.98
C SER A 182 -1.07 -18.19 0.28
N LEU A 183 -0.49 -17.59 1.32
CA LEU A 183 -0.18 -18.30 2.56
C LEU A 183 -1.47 -18.74 3.26
N PRO A 184 -1.56 -20.00 3.74
CA PRO A 184 -2.75 -20.46 4.47
C PRO A 184 -3.12 -19.60 5.67
N SER A 185 -2.11 -19.05 6.37
CA SER A 185 -2.31 -18.13 7.50
C SER A 185 -2.94 -16.80 7.11
N VAL A 186 -2.72 -16.31 5.89
CA VAL A 186 -3.35 -15.08 5.38
C VAL A 186 -4.75 -15.40 4.86
N ILE A 187 -4.89 -16.49 4.11
CA ILE A 187 -6.17 -16.93 3.53
C ILE A 187 -7.22 -17.17 4.64
N ALA A 188 -6.84 -17.83 5.73
CA ALA A 188 -7.74 -18.14 6.84
C ALA A 188 -8.35 -16.88 7.49
N ASN A 189 -7.68 -15.73 7.39
CA ASN A 189 -8.09 -14.46 7.98
C ASN A 189 -8.77 -13.50 6.98
N LEU A 190 -8.88 -13.88 5.71
CA LEU A 190 -9.54 -13.09 4.67
C LEU A 190 -10.96 -13.60 4.38
N PRO A 191 -11.94 -12.72 4.16
CA PRO A 191 -13.23 -13.11 3.59
C PRO A 191 -13.07 -13.85 2.27
N ALA A 192 -13.86 -14.90 2.05
CA ALA A 192 -13.80 -15.76 0.87
C ALA A 192 -13.86 -14.97 -0.47
N LYS A 193 -14.58 -13.85 -0.49
CA LYS A 193 -14.67 -12.97 -1.67
C LYS A 193 -13.34 -12.27 -2.03
N TYR A 194 -12.48 -12.00 -1.05
CA TYR A 194 -11.19 -11.31 -1.25
C TYR A 194 -10.02 -12.29 -1.44
N GLN A 195 -10.08 -13.48 -0.83
CA GLN A 195 -9.02 -14.51 -0.88
C GLN A 195 -8.51 -14.79 -2.30
N LYS A 196 -9.44 -14.95 -3.26
CA LYS A 196 -9.08 -15.22 -4.66
C LYS A 196 -8.84 -13.94 -5.47
N ASP A 197 -9.64 -12.90 -5.23
CA ASP A 197 -9.63 -11.68 -6.03
C ASP A 197 -8.32 -10.90 -5.87
N TRP A 198 -7.90 -10.60 -4.64
CA TRP A 198 -6.71 -9.79 -4.38
C TRP A 198 -5.44 -10.47 -4.86
N ARG A 199 -5.30 -11.76 -4.54
CA ARG A 199 -4.17 -12.59 -4.99
C ARG A 199 -4.07 -12.57 -6.51
N ARG A 200 -5.19 -12.80 -7.20
CA ARG A 200 -5.22 -12.86 -8.67
C ARG A 200 -4.92 -11.50 -9.30
N ARG A 201 -5.43 -10.40 -8.73
CA ARG A 201 -5.09 -9.04 -9.20
C ARG A 201 -3.60 -8.76 -9.06
N CYS A 202 -3.00 -9.11 -7.92
CA CYS A 202 -1.54 -8.98 -7.72
C CYS A 202 -0.77 -9.85 -8.71
N GLN A 203 -1.19 -11.09 -8.94
CA GLN A 203 -0.57 -11.99 -9.92
C GLN A 203 -0.61 -11.40 -11.34
N VAL A 204 -1.78 -10.95 -11.81
CA VAL A 204 -1.93 -10.33 -13.14
C VAL A 204 -1.06 -9.08 -13.25
N LYS A 205 -1.08 -8.21 -12.24
CA LYS A 205 -0.27 -6.98 -12.23
C LYS A 205 1.23 -7.29 -12.22
N GLY A 206 1.68 -8.29 -11.47
CA GLY A 206 3.08 -8.73 -11.46
C GLY A 206 3.57 -9.11 -12.85
N VAL A 207 2.82 -9.98 -13.55
CA VAL A 207 3.16 -10.40 -14.91
C VAL A 207 3.06 -9.23 -15.90
N TYR A 208 2.01 -8.41 -15.81
CA TYR A 208 1.82 -7.23 -16.65
C TYR A 208 2.99 -6.23 -16.53
N TYR A 209 3.34 -5.82 -15.32
CA TYR A 209 4.48 -4.92 -15.13
C TYR A 209 5.81 -5.59 -15.46
N GLY A 210 5.95 -6.90 -15.26
CA GLY A 210 7.11 -7.66 -15.74
C GLY A 210 7.26 -7.59 -17.26
N SER A 211 6.16 -7.59 -18.01
CA SER A 211 6.19 -7.40 -19.47
C SER A 211 6.61 -5.97 -19.86
N LEU A 212 6.17 -4.95 -19.13
CA LEU A 212 6.59 -3.55 -19.33
C LEU A 212 8.07 -3.34 -18.99
N ALA A 213 8.57 -3.96 -17.92
CA ALA A 213 9.99 -3.90 -17.56
C ALA A 213 10.87 -4.50 -18.68
N ALA A 214 10.46 -5.63 -19.25
CA ALA A 214 11.13 -6.22 -20.41
C ALA A 214 11.07 -5.31 -21.65
N TYR A 215 9.91 -4.70 -21.91
CA TYR A 215 9.74 -3.77 -23.03
C TYR A 215 10.66 -2.55 -22.95
N TYR A 216 10.72 -1.88 -21.79
CA TYR A 216 11.64 -0.75 -21.60
C TYR A 216 13.11 -1.17 -21.61
N SER A 217 13.42 -2.41 -21.22
CA SER A 217 14.77 -2.97 -21.39
C SER A 217 15.12 -3.13 -22.88
N GLY A 218 14.19 -3.62 -23.68
CA GLY A 218 14.33 -3.68 -25.14
C GLY A 218 14.52 -2.31 -25.79
N GLN A 219 13.73 -1.31 -25.37
CA GLN A 219 13.93 0.07 -25.82
C GLN A 219 15.32 0.62 -25.44
N ASN A 220 15.83 0.30 -24.25
CA ASN A 220 17.17 0.72 -23.84
C ASN A 220 18.25 0.10 -24.74
N GLU A 221 18.17 -1.20 -25.04
CA GLU A 221 19.11 -1.86 -25.96
C GLU A 221 19.01 -1.28 -27.37
N GLU A 222 17.81 -1.00 -27.85
CA GLU A 222 17.58 -0.38 -29.17
C GLU A 222 18.20 1.03 -29.24
N ASN A 223 18.03 1.84 -28.19
CA ASN A 223 18.65 3.16 -28.09
C ASN A 223 20.19 3.08 -28.10
N ASN A 224 20.75 1.98 -27.58
CA ASN A 224 22.18 1.68 -27.62
C ASN A 224 22.62 0.99 -28.92
N LYS A 225 21.72 0.84 -29.90
CA LYS A 225 21.95 0.18 -31.19
C LYS A 225 22.37 -1.29 -31.06
N MET A 226 21.88 -1.96 -30.01
CA MET A 226 22.05 -3.41 -29.80
C MET A 226 20.77 -4.12 -30.23
N TYR A 227 20.51 -4.16 -31.54
CA TYR A 227 19.21 -4.57 -32.09
C TYR A 227 18.87 -6.04 -31.83
N GLY A 228 19.85 -6.94 -31.88
CA GLY A 228 19.64 -8.36 -31.55
C GLY A 228 19.18 -8.54 -30.10
N ARG A 229 19.81 -7.84 -29.15
CA ARG A 229 19.41 -7.83 -27.73
C ARG A 229 18.05 -7.19 -27.52
N ALA A 230 17.76 -6.10 -28.24
CA ALA A 230 16.45 -5.44 -28.19
C ALA A 230 15.32 -6.39 -28.63
N ILE A 231 15.52 -7.13 -29.74
CA ILE A 231 14.56 -8.15 -30.20
C ILE A 231 14.32 -9.21 -29.13
N ALA A 232 15.39 -9.75 -28.52
CA ALA A 232 15.27 -10.75 -27.46
C ALA A 232 14.44 -10.23 -26.26
N TRP A 233 14.65 -8.98 -25.83
CA TRP A 233 13.82 -8.35 -24.80
C TRP A 233 12.36 -8.17 -25.22
N PHE A 234 12.10 -7.72 -26.45
CA PHE A 234 10.74 -7.57 -26.95
C PHE A 234 10.01 -8.90 -27.08
N GLN A 235 10.72 -9.99 -27.41
CA GLN A 235 10.16 -11.35 -27.35
C GLN A 235 9.73 -11.73 -25.92
N VAL A 236 10.57 -11.44 -24.91
CA VAL A 236 10.23 -11.64 -23.49
C VAL A 236 9.00 -10.81 -23.10
N ALA A 237 8.92 -9.56 -23.55
CA ALA A 237 7.78 -8.68 -23.29
C ALA A 237 6.47 -9.25 -23.89
N VAL A 238 6.50 -9.69 -25.16
CA VAL A 238 5.36 -10.32 -25.85
C VAL A 238 4.94 -11.64 -25.18
N GLN A 239 5.89 -12.46 -24.74
CA GLN A 239 5.58 -13.68 -24.01
C GLN A 239 4.83 -13.37 -22.70
N ARG A 240 5.39 -12.47 -21.88
CA ARG A 240 4.82 -12.12 -20.57
C ARG A 240 3.46 -11.43 -20.69
N ILE A 241 3.26 -10.53 -21.65
CA ILE A 241 1.95 -9.88 -21.81
C ILE A 241 0.89 -10.90 -22.26
N GLY A 242 1.26 -11.90 -23.07
CA GLY A 242 0.36 -13.00 -23.43
C GLY A 242 -0.02 -13.89 -22.24
N GLU A 243 0.86 -14.05 -21.24
CA GLU A 243 0.52 -14.68 -19.96
C GLU A 243 -0.47 -13.83 -19.16
N ALA A 244 -0.25 -12.51 -19.10
CA ALA A 244 -1.19 -11.58 -18.45
C ALA A 244 -2.58 -11.60 -19.09
N GLU A 245 -2.68 -11.68 -20.43
CA GLU A 245 -3.94 -11.84 -21.17
C GLU A 245 -4.70 -13.12 -20.78
N LYS A 246 -3.99 -14.22 -20.53
CA LYS A 246 -4.62 -15.46 -20.05
C LYS A 246 -5.11 -15.30 -18.61
N LEU A 247 -4.28 -14.73 -17.74
CA LEU A 247 -4.60 -14.59 -16.31
C LEU A 247 -5.72 -13.58 -16.04
N VAL A 248 -5.84 -12.51 -16.83
CA VAL A 248 -6.90 -11.51 -16.64
C VAL A 248 -8.29 -12.04 -17.03
N LYS A 249 -8.38 -13.10 -17.83
CA LYS A 249 -9.68 -13.64 -18.29
C LYS A 249 -10.62 -14.01 -17.16
N ASP A 250 -10.10 -14.61 -16.09
CA ASP A 250 -10.89 -14.97 -14.92
C ASP A 250 -10.68 -14.03 -13.71
N VAL A 251 -10.22 -12.80 -13.97
CA VAL A 251 -10.46 -11.66 -13.09
C VAL A 251 -11.82 -11.07 -13.47
N LYS A 252 -12.74 -11.04 -12.50
CA LYS A 252 -14.02 -10.34 -12.67
C LYS A 252 -13.77 -8.85 -12.49
N ASP A 253 -14.24 -8.06 -13.44
CA ASP A 253 -14.42 -6.63 -13.18
C ASP A 253 -15.50 -6.52 -12.09
N LEU A 254 -15.22 -5.74 -11.04
CA LEU A 254 -16.21 -5.50 -10.00
C LEU A 254 -17.41 -4.83 -10.70
N ALA A 255 -18.55 -5.52 -10.70
CA ALA A 255 -19.74 -5.12 -11.48
C ALA A 255 -20.26 -3.73 -11.13
N GLU A 256 -19.88 -3.23 -9.94
CA GLU A 256 -20.02 -1.86 -9.49
C GLU A 256 -18.64 -1.41 -9.03
N GLN A 257 -17.97 -0.55 -9.79
CA GLN A 257 -16.77 0.14 -9.30
C GLN A 257 -17.25 1.37 -8.55
N PRO A 258 -17.21 1.41 -7.20
CA PRO A 258 -17.60 2.61 -6.43
C PRO A 258 -16.65 3.80 -6.66
N PHE A 259 -15.58 3.60 -7.43
CA PHE A 259 -14.52 4.56 -7.70
C PHE A 259 -14.32 4.72 -9.22
N PRO A 260 -13.86 5.89 -9.67
CA PRO A 260 -13.63 6.15 -11.08
C PRO A 260 -12.58 5.18 -11.65
N VAL A 261 -12.83 4.69 -12.86
CA VAL A 261 -11.86 3.87 -13.59
C VAL A 261 -10.67 4.76 -13.98
N SER A 262 -9.44 4.29 -13.74
CA SER A 262 -8.22 4.97 -14.19
C SER A 262 -8.23 5.20 -15.72
N PRO A 263 -7.53 6.24 -16.21
CA PRO A 263 -7.30 6.45 -17.63
C PRO A 263 -6.85 5.14 -18.31
N GLY A 264 -7.46 4.80 -19.45
CA GLY A 264 -7.24 3.53 -20.15
C GLY A 264 -8.31 2.45 -19.91
N GLY A 265 -9.15 2.61 -18.89
CA GLY A 265 -10.28 1.70 -18.65
C GLY A 265 -9.92 0.48 -17.79
N PRO A 266 -10.71 -0.60 -17.86
CA PRO A 266 -10.44 -1.84 -17.11
C PRO A 266 -9.05 -2.40 -17.40
N LEU A 267 -8.44 -3.07 -16.41
CA LEU A 267 -7.11 -3.69 -16.53
C LEU A 267 -6.97 -4.57 -17.78
N ARG A 268 -8.04 -5.27 -18.16
CA ARG A 268 -8.10 -6.09 -19.38
C ARG A 268 -7.86 -5.28 -20.65
N ASN A 269 -8.47 -4.11 -20.77
CA ASN A 269 -8.32 -3.25 -21.95
C ASN A 269 -6.89 -2.71 -22.05
N ASN A 270 -6.30 -2.31 -20.93
CA ASN A 270 -4.91 -1.88 -20.87
C ASN A 270 -3.95 -3.00 -21.31
N ILE A 271 -4.16 -4.24 -20.83
CA ILE A 271 -3.35 -5.40 -21.23
C ILE A 271 -3.45 -5.65 -22.74
N GLN A 272 -4.66 -5.62 -23.32
CA GLN A 272 -4.87 -5.82 -24.75
C GLN A 272 -4.22 -4.73 -25.61
N HIS A 273 -4.33 -3.47 -25.18
CA HIS A 273 -3.68 -2.35 -25.84
C HIS A 273 -2.16 -2.50 -25.84
N VAL A 274 -1.57 -2.74 -24.66
CA VAL A 274 -0.11 -2.93 -24.50
C VAL A 274 0.39 -4.15 -25.28
N SER A 275 -0.38 -5.25 -25.29
CA SER A 275 -0.08 -6.45 -26.09
C SER A 275 0.05 -6.11 -27.59
N SER A 276 -0.89 -5.32 -28.11
CA SER A 276 -0.86 -4.87 -29.50
C SER A 276 0.37 -4.00 -29.80
N VAL A 277 0.70 -3.06 -28.90
CA VAL A 277 1.88 -2.19 -29.03
C VAL A 277 3.17 -3.01 -29.05
N PHE A 278 3.31 -4.00 -28.16
CA PHE A 278 4.49 -4.85 -28.12
C PHE A 278 4.67 -5.67 -29.39
N GLN A 279 3.58 -6.25 -29.91
CA GLN A 279 3.62 -7.02 -31.15
C GLN A 279 4.03 -6.16 -32.34
N THR A 280 3.43 -4.97 -32.49
CA THR A 280 3.81 -4.04 -33.57
C THR A 280 5.29 -3.66 -33.49
N LYS A 281 5.80 -3.34 -32.30
CA LYS A 281 7.21 -2.98 -32.11
C LYS A 281 8.15 -4.14 -32.43
N LEU A 282 7.85 -5.35 -31.96
CA LEU A 282 8.65 -6.55 -32.22
C LEU A 282 8.70 -6.89 -33.71
N THR A 283 7.54 -6.90 -34.39
CA THR A 283 7.48 -7.21 -35.83
C THR A 283 8.26 -6.19 -36.66
N ALA A 284 8.18 -4.89 -36.31
CA ALA A 284 8.93 -3.85 -37.00
C ALA A 284 10.45 -4.05 -36.83
N LEU A 285 10.92 -4.28 -35.61
CA LEU A 285 12.36 -4.41 -35.38
C LEU A 285 12.94 -5.72 -35.94
N ILE A 286 12.19 -6.83 -35.92
CA ILE A 286 12.60 -8.07 -36.61
C ILE A 286 12.79 -7.81 -38.10
N LYS A 287 11.83 -7.13 -38.74
CA LYS A 287 11.94 -6.77 -40.15
C LYS A 287 13.19 -5.93 -40.39
N ASP A 288 13.42 -4.89 -39.60
CA ASP A 288 14.61 -4.04 -39.78
C ASP A 288 15.91 -4.83 -39.54
N ASN A 289 15.94 -5.76 -38.59
CA ASN A 289 17.10 -6.61 -38.37
C ASN A 289 17.34 -7.60 -39.52
N ASP A 290 16.28 -8.17 -40.11
CA ASP A 290 16.37 -9.11 -41.23
C ASP A 290 16.84 -8.45 -42.54
N PHE A 291 16.59 -7.14 -42.72
CA PHE A 291 16.94 -6.42 -43.95
C PHE A 291 18.12 -5.45 -43.80
N ILE A 292 18.38 -4.94 -42.60
CA ILE A 292 19.35 -3.85 -42.35
C ILE A 292 20.47 -4.33 -41.43
N TYR A 293 20.16 -4.67 -40.18
CA TYR A 293 21.19 -4.80 -39.14
C TYR A 293 21.87 -6.18 -39.09
N HIS A 294 21.13 -7.25 -39.38
CA HIS A 294 21.58 -8.64 -39.36
C HIS A 294 22.27 -9.05 -38.05
N GLU A 295 21.87 -8.48 -36.91
CA GLU A 295 22.40 -8.88 -35.62
C GLU A 295 21.86 -10.25 -35.19
N THR A 296 22.70 -11.03 -34.53
CA THR A 296 22.28 -12.29 -33.92
C THR A 296 21.41 -12.01 -32.71
N VAL A 297 20.22 -12.63 -32.67
CA VAL A 297 19.31 -12.53 -31.52
C VAL A 297 19.76 -13.52 -30.43
N PRO A 298 20.20 -13.05 -29.25
CA PRO A 298 20.60 -13.92 -28.15
C PRO A 298 19.40 -14.60 -27.49
N SER A 299 19.65 -15.66 -26.71
CA SER A 299 18.59 -16.31 -25.92
C SER A 299 18.20 -15.45 -24.71
N ALA A 300 16.95 -15.58 -24.26
CA ALA A 300 16.44 -14.83 -23.11
C ALA A 300 17.28 -15.04 -21.83
N ASP A 301 17.82 -16.25 -21.62
CA ASP A 301 18.64 -16.57 -20.44
C ASP A 301 20.01 -15.87 -20.44
N SER A 302 20.47 -15.39 -21.59
CA SER A 302 21.74 -14.68 -21.73
C SER A 302 21.60 -13.16 -21.55
N LEU A 303 20.38 -12.65 -21.39
CA LEU A 303 20.12 -11.23 -21.16
C LEU A 303 20.51 -10.82 -19.74
N GLU A 304 21.10 -9.63 -19.60
CA GLU A 304 21.45 -9.09 -18.29
C GLU A 304 20.20 -8.79 -17.46
N GLN A 305 20.15 -9.29 -16.23
CA GLN A 305 19.00 -9.06 -15.36
C GLN A 305 18.85 -7.58 -14.98
N VAL A 306 17.62 -7.07 -15.09
CA VAL A 306 17.28 -5.70 -14.69
C VAL A 306 17.37 -5.58 -13.17
N LYS A 307 18.24 -4.71 -12.68
CA LYS A 307 18.34 -4.42 -11.23
C LYS A 307 17.15 -3.58 -10.78
N PRO A 308 16.27 -4.07 -9.88
CA PRO A 308 15.09 -3.34 -9.43
C PRO A 308 15.47 -2.07 -8.67
N ALA A 309 14.73 -0.99 -8.88
CA ALA A 309 14.88 0.27 -8.15
C ALA A 309 13.56 0.69 -7.50
N CYS A 310 13.60 0.92 -6.19
CA CYS A 310 12.46 1.42 -5.41
C CYS A 310 12.64 2.91 -5.13
N LEU A 311 11.60 3.71 -5.40
CA LEU A 311 11.55 5.14 -5.05
C LEU A 311 10.47 5.45 -4.02
N VAL A 312 9.77 4.43 -3.53
CA VAL A 312 8.71 4.60 -2.54
C VAL A 312 9.20 4.19 -1.17
N LYS A 313 8.87 5.01 -0.17
CA LYS A 313 9.03 4.68 1.24
C LYS A 313 7.76 5.11 1.96
N GLY A 314 7.43 4.41 3.04
CA GLY A 314 6.34 4.83 3.90
C GLY A 314 6.57 6.26 4.39
N VAL A 315 5.55 7.12 4.26
CA VAL A 315 5.60 8.49 4.76
C VAL A 315 4.98 8.52 6.15
N PRO A 316 5.77 8.80 7.21
CA PRO A 316 5.21 8.95 8.54
C PRO A 316 4.34 10.19 8.64
N PHE A 317 3.26 10.10 9.43
CA PHE A 317 2.64 11.29 9.98
C PHE A 317 3.25 11.61 11.35
N ASP A 318 3.52 12.89 11.61
CA ASP A 318 3.86 13.33 12.95
C ASP A 318 2.59 13.47 13.77
N HIS A 319 2.38 12.52 14.67
CA HIS A 319 1.26 12.53 15.61
C HIS A 319 1.41 13.59 16.72
N ASN A 320 2.60 14.19 16.87
CA ASN A 320 2.85 15.27 17.82
C ASN A 320 2.75 16.66 17.19
N ASP A 321 2.45 16.75 15.89
CA ASP A 321 2.26 18.02 15.22
C ASP A 321 1.11 18.79 15.91
N PRO A 322 1.38 19.96 16.53
CA PRO A 322 0.37 20.76 17.20
C PRO A 322 -0.77 21.20 16.27
N GLU A 323 -0.51 21.36 14.97
CA GLU A 323 -1.52 21.72 13.98
C GLU A 323 -2.50 20.57 13.73
N VAL A 324 -2.02 19.33 13.82
CA VAL A 324 -2.82 18.13 13.57
C VAL A 324 -3.52 17.63 14.83
N ARG A 325 -2.84 17.66 15.98
CA ARG A 325 -3.36 17.08 17.24
C ARG A 325 -4.24 18.06 18.04
N GLY A 326 -4.08 19.37 17.81
CA GLY A 326 -4.70 20.39 18.66
C GLY A 326 -4.10 20.49 20.07
N PRO A 327 -4.77 21.20 21.00
CA PRO A 327 -4.30 21.31 22.38
C PRO A 327 -4.43 19.97 23.14
N ASP A 328 -3.51 19.70 24.06
CA ASP A 328 -3.53 18.48 24.86
C ASP A 328 -4.70 18.50 25.85
N ILE A 329 -5.69 17.64 25.58
CA ILE A 329 -6.94 17.53 26.35
C ILE A 329 -6.65 17.15 27.81
N PHE A 330 -5.57 16.42 28.10
CA PHE A 330 -5.21 15.99 29.45
C PHE A 330 -4.01 16.76 30.02
N GLN A 331 -3.70 17.97 29.54
CA GLN A 331 -2.58 18.77 30.03
C GLN A 331 -2.54 18.96 31.56
N SER A 332 -3.70 18.92 32.22
CA SER A 332 -3.86 19.02 33.68
C SER A 332 -3.43 17.77 34.45
N LEU A 333 -3.30 16.61 33.78
CA LEU A 333 -3.01 15.34 34.42
C LEU A 333 -1.51 14.99 34.28
N VAL A 334 -0.83 14.86 35.43
CA VAL A 334 0.61 14.57 35.51
C VAL A 334 0.87 13.11 35.14
N PRO A 335 1.89 12.77 34.33
CA PRO A 335 2.19 11.37 34.01
C PRO A 335 2.53 10.52 35.26
N MET A 336 2.05 9.28 35.31
CA MET A 336 2.33 8.36 36.45
C MET A 336 3.82 8.17 36.73
N LYS A 337 4.66 8.05 35.70
CA LYS A 337 6.12 7.93 35.89
C LYS A 337 6.72 9.11 36.65
N THR A 338 6.16 10.30 36.46
CA THR A 338 6.57 11.51 37.17
C THR A 338 6.10 11.45 38.62
N LEU A 339 4.87 11.01 38.87
CA LEU A 339 4.33 10.81 40.23
C LEU A 339 5.08 9.75 41.02
N GLU A 340 5.37 8.60 40.40
CA GLU A 340 6.16 7.52 41.00
C GLU A 340 7.58 8.00 41.32
N ALA A 341 8.22 8.71 40.40
CA ALA A 341 9.55 9.29 40.65
C ALA A 341 9.54 10.32 41.79
N THR A 342 8.47 11.10 41.95
CA THR A 342 8.32 12.05 43.07
C THR A 342 7.91 11.39 44.38
N SER A 343 7.26 10.22 44.36
CA SER A 343 6.88 9.46 45.56
C SER A 343 8.04 8.66 46.17
N ILE A 344 9.15 8.50 45.43
CA ILE A 344 10.37 7.81 45.89
C ILE A 344 11.28 8.76 46.71
N TYR A 345 11.01 10.07 46.67
CA TYR A 345 11.61 11.10 47.53
C TYR A 345 10.65 11.49 48.65
#